data_AF-A0A2K2HBJ0-F1
#
_entry.id   AF-A0A2K2HBJ0-F1
#
_cell.length_a   1.000
_cell.length_b   1.000
_cell.length_c   1.000
_cell.angle_alpha   90.00
_cell.angle_beta   90.00
_cell.angle_gamma   90.00
#
_symmetry.space_group_name_H-M   'P 1'
#
loop_
_entity.id
_entity.type
_entity.pdbx_description
1 polymer ?
#
loop_
_entity_poly.entity_id
_entity_poly.type
_entity_poly.pdbx_seq_one_letter_code
_entity_poly.pdbx_strand_id
1 'polypeptide(L)'
;MLIKTLLNKVERFKSFVYGSVAVRLVDGIEALVIDIEPRRNSRPICPECGKKCNTYDRQPQRLFEYLPVWSFKAYFRYAPRRVNCPEHGVKVEALPWGFGKERMTFSYQVYLARWAKRLSWKETAAIFETSWDTVFRAVQFVVDYGLTHRSLDGVTEIGVD
;
A
#
# COMPACT_ATOMS: atom_id res chain seq x y z
N MET A 1 -14.17 -17.06 5.26
CA MET A 1 -14.25 -15.89 6.16
C MET A 1 -14.49 -14.63 5.32
N LEU A 2 -15.51 -13.84 5.63
CA LEU A 2 -16.07 -12.78 4.76
C LEU A 2 -15.08 -11.67 4.37
N ILE A 3 -14.16 -11.28 5.26
CA ILE A 3 -13.17 -10.23 4.98
C ILE A 3 -12.29 -10.57 3.78
N LYS A 4 -11.81 -11.82 3.67
CA LYS A 4 -11.03 -12.25 2.49
C LYS A 4 -11.84 -12.15 1.21
N THR A 5 -13.13 -12.50 1.26
CA THR A 5 -14.03 -12.42 0.10
C THR A 5 -14.20 -10.97 -0.35
N LEU A 6 -14.42 -10.05 0.61
CA LEU A 6 -14.52 -8.62 0.34
C LEU A 6 -13.22 -8.08 -0.25
N LEU A 7 -12.06 -8.38 0.35
CA LEU A 7 -10.76 -7.95 -0.16
C LEU A 7 -10.48 -8.48 -1.57
N ASN A 8 -10.80 -9.75 -1.85
CA ASN A 8 -10.68 -10.29 -3.21
C ASN A 8 -11.65 -9.64 -4.22
N LYS A 9 -12.72 -8.97 -3.77
CA LYS A 9 -13.63 -8.21 -4.62
C LYS A 9 -13.16 -6.78 -4.85
N VAL A 10 -12.62 -6.12 -3.81
CA VAL A 10 -12.24 -4.69 -3.86
C VAL A 10 -10.79 -4.46 -4.27
N GLU A 11 -9.87 -5.36 -3.92
CA GLU A 11 -8.43 -5.14 -4.11
C GLU A 11 -7.69 -6.46 -4.38
N ARG A 12 -8.04 -7.14 -5.46
CA ARG A 12 -7.44 -8.43 -5.80
C ARG A 12 -5.99 -8.30 -6.27
N PHE A 13 -5.05 -8.90 -5.53
CA PHE A 13 -3.66 -9.04 -5.97
C PHE A 13 -3.43 -10.32 -6.78
N LYS A 14 -3.17 -10.20 -8.09
CA LYS A 14 -3.04 -11.36 -9.01
C LYS A 14 -2.07 -12.45 -8.53
N SER A 15 -0.89 -12.06 -8.06
CA SER A 15 0.19 -12.98 -7.67
C SER A 15 0.17 -13.37 -6.19
N PHE A 16 -0.80 -12.88 -5.41
CA PHE A 16 -0.87 -13.06 -3.97
C PHE A 16 -2.25 -13.59 -3.56
N VAL A 17 -2.36 -14.04 -2.32
CA VAL A 17 -3.61 -14.47 -1.69
C VAL A 17 -3.69 -13.91 -0.27
N TYR A 18 -4.91 -13.65 0.19
CA TYR A 18 -5.16 -13.30 1.58
C TYR A 18 -5.16 -14.56 2.45
N GLY A 19 -4.16 -14.64 3.33
CA GLY A 19 -3.96 -15.67 4.35
C GLY A 19 -4.85 -15.44 5.57
N SER A 20 -4.39 -15.81 6.77
CA SER A 20 -5.18 -15.70 7.99
C SER A 20 -5.65 -14.25 8.26
N VAL A 21 -6.82 -14.11 8.89
CA VAL A 21 -7.36 -12.81 9.32
C VAL A 21 -7.69 -12.95 10.80
N ALA A 22 -7.06 -12.12 11.63
CA ALA A 22 -7.23 -12.18 13.09
C ALA A 22 -7.01 -10.81 13.72
N VAL A 23 -7.66 -10.58 14.87
CA VAL A 23 -7.30 -9.46 15.75
C VAL A 23 -6.00 -9.81 16.46
N ARG A 24 -5.05 -8.88 16.46
CA ARG A 24 -3.74 -9.00 17.12
C ARG A 24 -3.36 -7.68 17.76
N LEU A 25 -2.51 -7.74 18.78
CA LEU A 25 -1.89 -6.53 19.34
C LEU A 25 -0.80 -6.03 18.40
N VAL A 26 -0.90 -4.77 17.98
CA VAL A 26 0.12 -4.01 17.25
C VAL A 26 0.41 -2.78 18.09
N ASP A 27 1.66 -2.66 18.56
CA ASP A 27 2.09 -1.57 19.45
C ASP A 27 1.19 -1.42 20.70
N GLY A 28 0.70 -2.53 21.24
CA GLY A 28 -0.16 -2.58 22.43
C GLY A 28 -1.66 -2.35 22.18
N ILE A 29 -2.07 -2.13 20.94
CA ILE A 29 -3.47 -1.85 20.56
C ILE A 29 -4.01 -3.00 19.70
N GLU A 30 -5.26 -3.40 19.94
CA GLU A 30 -5.92 -4.40 19.09
C GLU A 30 -6.12 -3.86 17.66
N ALA A 31 -5.67 -4.64 16.69
CA ALA A 31 -5.77 -4.32 15.29
C ALA A 31 -6.13 -5.55 14.46
N LEU A 32 -6.84 -5.34 13.36
CA LEU A 32 -7.14 -6.38 12.39
C LEU A 32 -5.91 -6.66 11.52
N VAL A 33 -5.34 -7.85 11.64
CA VAL A 33 -4.17 -8.26 10.86
C VAL A 33 -4.57 -9.29 9.81
N ILE A 34 -4.30 -8.96 8.56
CA ILE A 34 -4.60 -9.78 7.38
C ILE A 34 -3.27 -10.24 6.78
N ASP A 35 -3.01 -11.54 6.81
CA ASP A 35 -1.82 -12.10 6.17
C ASP A 35 -1.95 -12.03 4.65
N ILE A 36 -0.84 -11.73 3.99
CA ILE A 36 -0.69 -11.89 2.55
C ILE A 36 0.36 -12.96 2.29
N GLU A 37 0.08 -13.84 1.34
CA GLU A 37 1.02 -14.87 0.91
C GLU A 37 1.20 -14.83 -0.61
N PRO A 38 2.41 -15.09 -1.12
CA PRO A 38 2.60 -15.22 -2.56
C PRO A 38 1.96 -16.55 -3.00
N ARG A 39 1.33 -16.57 -4.16
CA ARG A 39 0.85 -17.85 -4.74
C ARG A 39 2.02 -18.79 -4.95
N ARG A 40 1.82 -20.10 -4.76
CA ARG A 40 2.86 -21.14 -4.86
C ARG A 40 3.70 -21.04 -6.13
N ASN A 41 3.08 -20.75 -7.27
CA ASN A 41 3.75 -20.66 -8.58
C ASN A 41 4.04 -19.21 -9.00
N SER A 42 3.89 -18.24 -8.10
CA SER A 42 4.19 -16.83 -8.41
C SER A 42 5.69 -16.57 -8.31
N ARG A 43 6.24 -15.92 -9.33
CA ARG A 43 7.60 -15.38 -9.30
C ARG A 43 7.57 -13.92 -8.86
N PRO A 44 8.50 -13.48 -8.00
CA PRO A 44 8.59 -12.08 -7.61
C PRO A 44 8.99 -11.22 -8.82
N ILE A 45 8.58 -9.95 -8.80
CA ILE A 45 8.80 -9.01 -9.90
C ILE A 45 9.86 -7.99 -9.47
N CYS A 46 10.82 -7.69 -10.33
CA CYS A 46 11.78 -6.61 -10.09
C CYS A 46 11.05 -5.27 -10.13
N PRO A 47 11.21 -4.40 -9.11
CA PRO A 47 10.53 -3.10 -9.08
C PRO A 47 11.04 -2.12 -10.13
N GLU A 48 12.26 -2.29 -10.63
CA GLU A 48 12.87 -1.38 -11.60
C GLU A 48 12.43 -1.72 -13.04
N CYS A 49 12.58 -2.98 -13.47
CA CYS A 49 12.27 -3.38 -14.84
C CYS A 49 10.94 -4.11 -15.04
N GLY A 50 10.18 -4.41 -13.97
CA GLY A 50 8.90 -5.10 -14.06
C GLY A 50 8.96 -6.57 -14.51
N LYS A 51 10.17 -7.12 -14.74
CA LYS A 51 10.35 -8.52 -15.16
C LYS A 51 10.22 -9.48 -13.97
N LYS A 52 9.73 -10.70 -14.24
CA LYS A 52 9.72 -11.80 -13.26
C LYS A 52 11.14 -12.33 -13.06
N CYS A 53 11.57 -12.43 -11.81
CA CYS A 53 12.91 -12.87 -11.43
C CYS A 53 12.88 -14.08 -10.49
N ASN A 54 14.06 -14.61 -10.19
CA ASN A 54 14.20 -15.64 -9.15
C ASN A 54 14.19 -14.98 -7.77
N THR A 55 13.71 -15.71 -6.76
CA THR A 55 13.81 -15.27 -5.37
C THR A 55 15.25 -15.45 -4.90
N TYR A 56 15.81 -14.40 -4.33
CA TYR A 56 17.08 -14.45 -3.61
C TYR A 56 16.83 -15.01 -2.21
N ASP A 57 16.07 -14.27 -1.40
CA ASP A 57 15.63 -14.67 -0.06
C ASP A 57 14.34 -13.91 0.34
N ARG A 58 14.04 -13.86 1.64
CA ARG A 58 12.94 -13.07 2.20
C ARG A 58 13.44 -12.13 3.29
N GLN A 59 12.82 -10.96 3.35
CA GLN A 59 12.97 -10.06 4.49
C GLN A 59 12.08 -10.46 5.66
N PRO A 60 12.36 -9.94 6.87
CA PRO A 60 11.45 -10.06 8.00
C PRO A 60 10.03 -9.61 7.65
N GLN A 61 9.09 -10.18 8.38
CA GLN A 61 7.69 -9.83 8.26
C GLN A 61 7.48 -8.36 8.64
N ARG A 62 6.65 -7.68 7.85
CA ARG A 62 6.31 -6.27 8.01
C ARG A 62 4.80 -6.09 7.99
N LEU A 63 4.34 -5.10 8.75
CA LEU A 63 2.98 -4.60 8.70
C LEU A 63 2.89 -3.40 7.75
N PHE A 64 1.87 -3.41 6.91
CA PHE A 64 1.50 -2.32 6.02
C PHE A 64 0.11 -1.84 6.43
N GLU A 65 -0.02 -0.58 6.80
CA GLU A 65 -1.28 0.01 7.25
C GLU A 65 -2.27 0.10 6.10
N TYR A 66 -3.45 -0.44 6.35
CA TYR A 66 -4.57 -0.52 5.43
C TYR A 66 -5.73 0.35 5.92
N LEU A 67 -6.79 0.43 5.12
CA LEU A 67 -8.00 1.14 5.50
C LEU A 67 -8.57 0.56 6.80
N PRO A 68 -8.89 1.42 7.79
CA PRO A 68 -9.47 0.96 9.05
C PRO A 68 -10.82 0.28 8.79
N VAL A 69 -11.14 -0.72 9.60
CA VAL A 69 -12.39 -1.46 9.54
C VAL A 69 -13.11 -1.27 10.86
N TRP A 70 -14.22 -0.53 10.82
CA TRP A 70 -14.93 -0.06 12.02
C TRP A 70 -13.98 0.74 12.93
N SER A 71 -13.83 0.33 14.20
CA SER A 71 -12.90 0.93 15.16
C SER A 71 -11.52 0.27 15.18
N PHE A 72 -11.25 -0.70 14.30
CA PHE A 72 -9.93 -1.34 14.24
C PHE A 72 -9.06 -0.71 13.16
N LYS A 73 -7.83 -0.37 13.54
CA LYS A 73 -6.75 -0.27 12.55
C LYS A 73 -6.59 -1.61 11.85
N ALA A 74 -6.31 -1.57 10.55
CA ALA A 74 -6.12 -2.77 9.76
C ALA A 74 -4.71 -2.79 9.15
N TYR A 75 -4.10 -3.97 9.08
CA TYR A 75 -2.77 -4.14 8.53
C TYR A 75 -2.72 -5.34 7.58
N PHE A 76 -2.07 -5.16 6.43
CA PHE A 76 -1.52 -6.27 5.68
C PHE A 76 -0.21 -6.71 6.29
N ARG A 77 -0.06 -8.01 6.53
CA ARG A 77 1.15 -8.60 7.09
C ARG A 77 1.83 -9.46 6.03
N TYR A 78 3.04 -9.08 5.66
CA TYR A 78 3.79 -9.76 4.61
C TYR A 78 5.29 -9.79 4.90
N ALA A 79 5.96 -10.87 4.49
CA ALA A 79 7.41 -10.99 4.46
C ALA A 79 7.91 -10.85 3.00
N PRO A 80 8.34 -9.65 2.57
CA PRO A 80 8.69 -9.37 1.18
C PRO A 80 9.83 -10.26 0.67
N ARG A 81 9.67 -10.85 -0.51
CA ARG A 81 10.78 -11.55 -1.17
C ARG A 81 11.75 -10.51 -1.72
N ARG A 82 13.04 -10.83 -1.70
CA ARG A 82 14.01 -10.12 -2.54
C ARG A 82 14.19 -10.87 -3.84
N VAL A 83 14.16 -10.15 -4.96
CA VAL A 83 14.49 -10.67 -6.29
C VAL A 83 15.99 -10.70 -6.49
N ASN A 84 16.49 -11.69 -7.23
CA ASN A 84 17.81 -11.64 -7.84
C ASN A 84 17.64 -11.24 -9.32
N CYS A 85 17.71 -9.94 -9.61
CA CYS A 85 17.56 -9.41 -10.97
C CYS A 85 18.92 -9.39 -11.67
N PRO A 86 19.08 -9.97 -12.88
CA PRO A 86 20.34 -9.91 -13.62
C PRO A 86 20.80 -8.49 -13.97
N GLU A 87 19.86 -7.55 -14.15
CA GLU A 87 20.14 -6.17 -14.55
C GLU A 87 20.29 -5.22 -13.35
N HIS A 88 19.50 -5.41 -12.28
CA HIS A 88 19.39 -4.45 -11.16
C HIS A 88 19.88 -5.00 -9.81
N GLY A 89 20.42 -6.22 -9.80
CA GLY A 89 20.89 -6.90 -8.60
C GLY A 89 19.77 -7.33 -7.64
N VAL A 90 20.10 -7.37 -6.35
CA VAL A 90 19.17 -7.81 -5.29
C VAL A 90 18.27 -6.66 -4.86
N LYS A 91 16.96 -6.78 -5.10
CA LYS A 91 15.96 -5.75 -4.79
C LYS A 91 14.77 -6.36 -4.06
N VAL A 92 14.05 -5.57 -3.27
CA VAL A 92 12.74 -6.00 -2.73
C VAL A 92 11.77 -6.13 -3.90
N GLU A 93 10.98 -7.21 -3.94
CA GLU A 93 10.01 -7.39 -5.02
C GLU A 93 9.01 -6.23 -5.10
N ALA A 94 8.51 -5.99 -6.31
CA ALA A 94 7.42 -5.06 -6.52
C ALA A 94 6.16 -5.55 -5.79
N LEU A 95 5.66 -4.75 -4.84
CA LEU A 95 4.44 -5.04 -4.10
C LEU A 95 3.28 -4.25 -4.71
N PRO A 96 2.15 -4.88 -5.05
CA PRO A 96 1.03 -4.17 -5.67
C PRO A 96 0.28 -3.25 -4.69
N TRP A 97 0.58 -3.31 -3.39
CA TRP A 97 -0.03 -2.47 -2.36
C TRP A 97 0.92 -1.42 -1.76
N GLY A 98 2.21 -1.39 -2.11
CA GLY A 98 3.13 -0.39 -1.54
C GLY A 98 4.51 -0.41 -2.18
N PHE A 99 5.36 0.55 -1.79
CA PHE A 99 6.68 0.73 -2.38
C PHE A 99 7.72 1.13 -1.33
N GLY A 100 8.97 0.73 -1.59
CA GLY A 100 10.12 1.11 -0.77
C GLY A 100 9.92 0.87 0.73
N LYS A 101 10.20 1.91 1.52
CA LYS A 101 10.07 1.90 2.99
C LYS A 101 8.72 2.42 3.47
N GLU A 102 7.75 2.68 2.59
CA GLU A 102 6.43 3.17 3.01
C GLU A 102 5.64 2.09 3.75
N ARG A 103 5.08 2.44 4.92
CA ARG A 103 4.23 1.55 5.74
C ARG A 103 2.77 1.64 5.33
N MET A 104 2.32 2.75 4.75
CA MET A 104 0.96 2.82 4.22
C MET A 104 0.82 2.03 2.92
N THR A 105 -0.33 1.38 2.76
CA THR A 105 -0.71 0.87 1.45
C THR A 105 -1.06 2.00 0.49
N PHE A 106 -0.95 1.78 -0.82
CA PHE A 106 -1.40 2.74 -1.84
C PHE A 106 -2.87 3.13 -1.62
N SER A 107 -3.71 2.12 -1.36
CA SER A 107 -5.14 2.31 -1.09
C SER A 107 -5.37 3.20 0.14
N TYR A 108 -4.58 3.03 1.20
CA TYR A 108 -4.71 3.87 2.39
C TYR A 108 -4.23 5.31 2.15
N GLN A 109 -3.16 5.51 1.38
CA GLN A 109 -2.72 6.86 0.99
C GLN A 109 -3.80 7.59 0.20
N VAL A 110 -4.42 6.92 -0.79
CA VAL A 110 -5.54 7.48 -1.54
C VAL A 110 -6.73 7.77 -0.63
N TYR A 111 -7.02 6.89 0.34
CA TYR A 111 -8.11 7.06 1.29
C TYR A 111 -7.92 8.30 2.17
N LEU A 112 -6.74 8.47 2.78
CA LEU A 112 -6.40 9.65 3.59
C LEU A 112 -6.43 10.93 2.74
N ALA A 113 -5.85 10.91 1.54
CA ALA A 113 -5.85 12.08 0.65
C ALA A 113 -7.27 12.52 0.27
N ARG A 114 -8.21 11.57 0.07
CA ARG A 114 -9.61 11.90 -0.21
C ARG A 114 -10.30 12.58 0.97
N TRP A 115 -9.98 12.21 2.21
CA TRP A 115 -10.50 12.87 3.41
C TRP A 115 -9.83 14.24 3.65
N ALA A 116 -8.53 14.35 3.40
CA ALA A 116 -7.77 15.59 3.47
C ALA A 116 -8.24 16.68 2.48
N LYS A 117 -9.01 16.31 1.45
CA LYS A 117 -9.72 17.26 0.57
C LYS A 117 -10.99 17.86 1.20
N ARG A 118 -11.52 17.25 2.26
CA ARG A 118 -12.82 17.57 2.89
C ARG A 118 -12.67 18.12 4.30
N LEU A 119 -11.60 17.71 4.98
CA LEU A 119 -11.29 18.08 6.37
C LEU A 119 -9.88 18.66 6.42
N SER A 120 -9.57 19.39 7.49
CA SER A 120 -8.18 19.76 7.73
C SER A 120 -7.32 18.51 7.90
N TRP A 121 -6.03 18.60 7.57
CA TRP A 121 -5.12 17.46 7.73
C TRP A 121 -4.99 17.05 9.20
N LYS A 122 -5.13 18.00 10.13
CA LYS A 122 -5.12 17.74 11.58
C LYS A 122 -6.34 16.93 12.00
N GLU A 123 -7.54 17.30 11.55
CA GLU A 123 -8.77 16.54 11.85
C GLU A 123 -8.74 15.16 11.19
N THR A 124 -8.26 15.08 9.95
CA THR A 124 -8.08 13.80 9.24
C THR A 124 -7.17 12.87 10.04
N ALA A 125 -6.03 13.38 10.51
CA ALA A 125 -5.10 12.62 11.33
C ALA A 125 -5.74 12.15 12.64
N ALA A 126 -6.48 13.01 13.32
CA ALA A 126 -7.17 12.67 14.56
C ALA A 126 -8.24 11.58 14.36
N ILE A 127 -9.09 11.69 13.34
CA ILE A 127 -10.19 10.73 13.06
C ILE A 127 -9.65 9.34 12.73
N PHE A 128 -8.54 9.26 11.98
CA PHE A 128 -7.94 7.99 11.60
C PHE A 128 -6.82 7.54 12.54
N GLU A 129 -6.69 8.19 13.70
CA GLU A 129 -5.69 7.91 14.74
C GLU A 129 -4.28 7.77 14.16
N THR A 130 -3.94 8.63 13.21
CA THR A 130 -2.65 8.66 12.53
C THR A 130 -1.96 10.00 12.75
N SER A 131 -0.74 10.15 12.24
CA SER A 131 -0.01 11.42 12.38
C SER A 131 -0.35 12.38 11.25
N TRP A 132 -0.23 13.69 11.54
CA TRP A 132 -0.33 14.72 10.51
C TRP A 132 0.67 14.49 9.36
N ASP A 133 1.89 14.07 9.67
CA ASP A 133 2.92 13.70 8.68
C ASP A 133 2.45 12.56 7.76
N THR A 134 1.74 11.57 8.31
CA THR A 134 1.19 10.47 7.53
C THR A 134 0.14 10.95 6.54
N VAL A 135 -0.73 11.87 6.95
CA VAL A 135 -1.71 12.51 6.06
C VAL A 135 -1.01 13.35 4.98
N PHE A 136 0.01 14.12 5.35
CA PHE A 136 0.81 14.90 4.39
C PHE A 136 1.45 14.00 3.33
N ARG A 137 2.16 12.93 3.73
CA ARG A 137 2.79 11.99 2.79
C ARG A 137 1.77 11.31 1.88
N ALA A 138 0.59 10.98 2.39
CA ALA A 138 -0.50 10.44 1.60
C ALA A 138 -1.03 11.42 0.53
N VAL A 139 -1.19 12.70 0.89
CA VAL A 139 -1.56 13.76 -0.07
C VAL A 139 -0.45 13.94 -1.11
N GLN A 140 0.80 14.03 -0.69
CA GLN A 140 1.95 14.17 -1.59
C GLN A 140 2.00 13.03 -2.61
N PHE A 141 1.84 11.78 -2.16
CA PHE A 141 1.78 10.62 -3.05
C PHE A 141 0.72 10.76 -4.15
N VAL A 142 -0.50 11.18 -3.81
CA VAL A 142 -1.58 11.35 -4.79
C VAL A 142 -1.31 12.52 -5.74
N VAL A 143 -0.73 13.62 -5.25
CA VAL A 143 -0.32 14.77 -6.07
C VAL A 143 0.78 14.36 -7.05
N ASP A 144 1.83 13.70 -6.58
CA ASP A 144 2.95 13.23 -7.41
C ASP A 144 2.45 12.26 -8.49
N TYR A 145 1.55 11.34 -8.13
CA TYR A 145 0.87 10.47 -9.09
C TYR A 145 0.07 11.28 -10.12
N GLY A 146 -0.73 12.25 -9.67
CA GLY A 146 -1.51 13.10 -10.56
C GLY A 146 -0.66 13.91 -11.52
N LEU A 147 0.43 14.51 -11.05
CA LEU A 147 1.36 15.30 -11.88
C LEU A 147 2.09 14.45 -12.92
N THR A 148 2.51 13.23 -12.55
CA THR A 148 3.19 12.31 -13.46
C THR A 148 2.29 11.71 -14.53
N HIS A 149 0.98 11.60 -14.26
CA HIS A 149 0.00 11.00 -15.18
C HIS A 149 -0.92 12.02 -15.85
N ARG A 150 -0.80 13.31 -15.54
CA ARG A 150 -1.56 14.38 -16.18
C ARG A 150 -1.05 14.60 -17.60
N SER A 151 -1.92 14.44 -18.59
CA SER A 151 -1.70 15.00 -19.93
C SER A 151 -2.19 16.44 -19.96
N LEU A 152 -1.40 17.32 -20.57
CA LEU A 152 -1.77 18.69 -20.90
C LEU A 152 -2.00 18.86 -22.40
N ASP A 153 -2.11 17.75 -23.14
CA ASP A 153 -2.29 17.78 -24.59
C ASP A 153 -3.60 18.49 -24.92
N GLY A 154 -3.52 19.52 -25.77
CA GLY A 154 -4.67 20.33 -26.18
C GLY A 154 -5.11 21.40 -25.18
N VAL A 155 -4.40 21.61 -24.08
CA VAL A 155 -4.63 22.76 -23.19
C VAL A 155 -4.06 24.02 -23.85
N THR A 156 -4.93 24.97 -24.22
CA THR A 156 -4.54 26.24 -24.86
C THR A 156 -4.51 27.43 -23.90
N GLU A 157 -5.26 27.36 -22.79
CA GLU A 157 -5.38 28.44 -21.81
C GLU A 157 -5.36 27.85 -20.39
N ILE A 158 -4.68 28.53 -19.46
CA ILE A 158 -4.62 28.18 -18.04
C ILE A 158 -5.00 29.42 -17.23
N GLY A 159 -6.15 29.37 -16.56
CA GLY A 159 -6.54 30.38 -15.58
C GLY A 159 -5.82 30.16 -14.25
N VAL A 160 -5.36 31.25 -13.62
CA VAL A 160 -4.82 31.26 -12.26
C VAL A 160 -5.79 32.08 -11.41
N ASP A 161 -6.33 31.46 -10.37
CA ASP A 161 -7.19 32.06 -9.35
C ASP A 161 -6.48 31.98 -7.99
#